data_AF-A0A0F9GVU4-F1
#
_entry.id   AF-A0A0F9GVU4-F1
#
_cell.length_a   1.000
_cell.length_b   1.000
_cell.length_c   1.000
_cell.angle_alpha   90.00
_cell.angle_beta   90.00
_cell.angle_gamma   90.00
#
_symmetry.space_group_name_H-M   'P 1'
#
loop_
_entity.id
_entity.type
_entity.pdbx_description
1 polymer ?
#
loop_
_entity_poly.entity_id
_entity_poly.type
_entity_poly.pdbx_seq_one_letter_code
_entity_poly.pdbx_strand_id
1 'polypeptide(L)'
;MKKRRSKDQKCSDYFDAFKAIQAGTKVKRSIAKDGSIPTHSCVPVDVSLSEAEVLKDCLTWLARHRILANRNNVGCGMVGESGFYSYGIIGGGDVIGCLPNGQHFEIECKRGKGGRLSLRQQKRMRDIRKNNGIYYVIHGLAELEYYFRELLK
;
A
#
# COMPACT_ATOMS: atom_id res chain seq x y z
N MET A 1 -18.58 2.98 16.68
CA MET A 1 -17.57 2.87 17.77
C MET A 1 -16.32 3.68 17.43
N LYS A 2 -15.90 4.67 18.23
CA LYS A 2 -14.60 5.37 18.02
C LYS A 2 -13.46 4.40 18.39
N LYS A 3 -12.63 3.99 17.43
CA LYS A 3 -11.42 3.21 17.71
C LYS A 3 -10.54 3.95 18.73
N ARG A 4 -10.19 3.28 19.83
CA ARG A 4 -9.33 3.78 20.89
C ARG A 4 -7.91 3.95 20.34
N ARG A 5 -7.28 5.11 20.59
CA ARG A 5 -5.91 5.41 20.17
C ARG A 5 -4.89 4.53 20.92
N SER A 6 -3.83 4.11 20.23
CA SER A 6 -2.70 3.42 20.86
C SER A 6 -1.90 4.37 21.75
N LYS A 7 -1.03 3.82 22.61
CA LYS A 7 -0.12 4.63 23.44
C LYS A 7 0.82 5.45 22.57
N ASP A 8 1.38 4.85 21.52
CA ASP A 8 2.32 5.50 20.60
C ASP A 8 1.69 6.68 19.87
N GLN A 9 0.43 6.55 19.42
CA GLN A 9 -0.30 7.64 18.79
C GLN A 9 -0.49 8.83 19.74
N LYS A 10 -0.76 8.57 21.02
CA LYS A 10 -0.87 9.63 22.03
C LYS A 10 0.47 10.30 22.27
N CYS A 11 1.55 9.53 22.38
CA CYS A 11 2.90 10.06 22.56
C CYS A 11 3.31 10.98 21.40
N SER A 12 3.09 10.53 20.15
CA SER A 12 3.34 11.33 18.96
C SER A 12 2.50 12.62 18.93
N ASP A 13 1.20 12.52 19.27
CA ASP A 13 0.31 13.69 19.36
C ASP A 13 0.82 14.71 20.40
N TYR A 14 1.29 14.25 21.57
CA TYR A 14 1.85 15.13 22.60
C TYR A 14 3.15 15.78 22.14
N PHE A 15 4.00 15.05 21.42
CA PHE A 15 5.24 15.58 20.88
C PHE A 15 5.00 16.64 19.79
N ASP A 16 4.05 16.41 18.89
CA ASP A 16 3.63 17.41 17.90
C ASP A 16 3.06 18.67 18.58
N ALA A 17 2.27 18.48 19.64
CA ALA A 17 1.75 19.59 20.44
C ALA A 17 2.88 20.39 21.12
N PHE A 18 3.84 19.70 21.72
CA PHE A 18 5.02 20.33 22.34
C PHE A 18 5.80 21.19 21.35
N LYS A 19 6.11 20.66 20.16
CA LYS A 19 6.80 21.41 19.09
C LYS A 19 6.03 22.65 18.65
N ALA A 20 4.73 22.51 18.45
CA ALA A 20 3.89 23.61 18.02
C ALA A 20 3.78 24.72 19.08
N ILE A 21 3.70 24.33 20.36
CA ILE A 21 3.73 25.27 21.50
C ILE A 21 5.06 26.02 21.54
N GLN A 22 6.19 25.31 21.43
CA GLN A 22 7.52 25.96 21.40
C GLN A 22 7.67 26.94 20.23
N ALA A 23 7.08 26.61 19.08
CA ALA A 23 7.12 27.46 17.89
C ALA A 23 6.05 28.57 17.86
N GLY A 24 5.15 28.65 18.85
CA GLY A 24 4.02 29.59 18.84
C GLY A 24 3.03 29.36 17.69
N THR A 25 2.96 28.13 17.15
CA THR A 25 2.12 27.78 16.00
C THR A 25 0.97 26.88 16.40
N LYS A 26 -0.07 26.84 15.55
CA LYS A 26 -1.20 25.93 15.74
C LYS A 26 -0.75 24.48 15.58
N VAL A 27 -1.11 23.61 16.54
CA VAL A 27 -0.80 22.17 16.50
C VAL A 27 -1.35 21.55 15.21
N LYS A 28 -0.43 21.08 14.36
CA LYS A 28 -0.73 20.21 13.21
C LYS A 28 -0.14 18.85 13.50
N ARG A 29 -0.98 17.81 13.47
CA ARG A 29 -0.51 16.42 13.59
C ARG A 29 0.31 16.06 12.37
N SER A 30 1.46 15.46 12.61
CA SER A 30 2.35 14.95 11.57
C SER A 30 1.77 13.70 10.87
N ILE A 31 1.00 12.89 11.59
CA ILE A 31 0.45 11.62 11.10
C ILE A 31 -1.09 11.64 11.11
N ALA A 32 -1.72 10.92 10.19
CA ALA A 32 -3.17 10.71 10.25
C ALA A 32 -3.56 9.96 11.53
N LYS A 33 -4.79 10.20 11.98
CA LYS A 33 -5.33 9.61 13.22
C LYS A 33 -5.27 8.08 13.25
N ASP A 34 -5.34 7.44 12.09
CA ASP A 34 -5.29 5.98 11.92
C ASP A 34 -3.87 5.45 11.67
N GLY A 35 -2.85 6.31 11.67
CA GLY A 35 -1.46 5.97 11.39
C GLY A 35 -1.14 5.76 9.91
N SER A 36 -2.10 5.98 9.00
CA SER A 36 -1.83 5.89 7.58
C SER A 36 -0.92 7.03 7.12
N ILE A 37 -0.12 6.79 6.08
CA ILE A 37 0.76 7.79 5.47
C ILE A 37 0.29 8.13 4.05
N PRO A 38 0.42 9.38 3.58
CA PRO A 38 0.08 9.71 2.20
C PRO A 38 1.02 9.00 1.22
N THR A 39 0.52 8.72 0.01
CA THR A 39 1.30 8.15 -1.08
C THR A 39 1.24 9.08 -2.29
N HIS A 40 2.36 9.15 -3.02
CA HIS A 40 2.53 9.98 -4.20
C HIS A 40 3.30 9.18 -5.24
N SER A 41 3.02 9.44 -6.52
CA SER A 41 3.77 8.82 -7.60
C SER A 41 5.19 9.40 -7.67
N CYS A 42 6.16 8.57 -8.03
CA CYS A 42 7.55 9.01 -8.25
C CYS A 42 7.79 9.57 -9.67
N VAL A 43 6.85 9.31 -10.59
CA VAL A 43 6.83 9.83 -11.96
C VAL A 43 5.45 10.42 -12.28
N PRO A 44 5.33 11.29 -13.31
CA PRO A 44 4.03 11.76 -13.76
C PRO A 44 3.12 10.60 -14.17
N VAL A 45 1.90 10.58 -13.65
CA VAL A 45 0.83 9.63 -14.00
C VAL A 45 -0.48 10.41 -14.20
N ASP A 46 -1.45 9.80 -14.88
CA ASP A 46 -2.77 10.40 -15.00
C ASP A 46 -3.49 10.40 -13.65
N VAL A 47 -3.73 11.60 -13.12
CA VAL A 47 -4.35 11.83 -11.81
C VAL A 47 -5.83 11.41 -11.76
N SER A 48 -6.48 11.24 -12.91
CA SER A 48 -7.89 10.86 -13.02
C SER A 48 -8.11 9.37 -12.77
N LEU A 49 -7.07 8.54 -12.93
CA LEU A 49 -7.16 7.08 -12.79
C LEU A 49 -7.67 6.67 -11.41
N SER A 50 -8.71 5.83 -11.42
CA SER A 50 -9.18 5.12 -10.25
C SER A 50 -8.22 4.00 -9.86
N GLU A 51 -8.29 3.56 -8.60
CA GLU A 51 -7.47 2.45 -8.11
C GLU A 51 -7.75 1.14 -8.86
N ALA A 52 -8.99 0.94 -9.30
CA ALA A 52 -9.39 -0.24 -10.07
C ALA A 52 -8.79 -0.24 -11.49
N GLU A 53 -8.70 0.92 -12.13
CA GLU A 53 -8.03 1.07 -13.43
C GLU A 53 -6.53 0.83 -13.31
N VAL A 54 -5.87 1.43 -12.30
CA VAL A 54 -4.44 1.19 -12.03
C VAL A 54 -4.15 -0.30 -11.81
N LEU A 55 -4.98 -0.99 -11.02
CA LEU A 55 -4.87 -2.43 -10.78
C LEU A 55 -5.00 -3.24 -12.08
N LYS A 56 -6.01 -2.92 -12.89
CA LYS A 56 -6.24 -3.58 -14.18
C LYS A 56 -5.04 -3.40 -15.12
N ASP A 57 -4.51 -2.18 -15.19
CA ASP A 57 -3.37 -1.86 -16.05
C ASP A 57 -2.12 -2.60 -15.58
N CYS A 58 -1.86 -2.65 -14.28
CA CYS A 58 -0.73 -3.40 -13.71
C CYS A 58 -0.80 -4.90 -14.07
N LEU A 59 -1.94 -5.54 -13.83
CA LEU A 59 -2.13 -6.97 -14.16
C LEU A 59 -1.98 -7.23 -15.66
N THR A 60 -2.55 -6.35 -16.50
CA THR A 60 -2.45 -6.46 -17.97
C THR A 60 -1.00 -6.37 -18.43
N TRP A 61 -0.25 -5.42 -17.88
CA TRP A 61 1.15 -5.23 -18.22
C TRP A 61 2.02 -6.41 -17.78
N LEU A 62 1.87 -6.88 -16.54
CA LEU A 62 2.61 -8.03 -16.01
C LEU A 62 2.36 -9.29 -16.85
N ALA A 63 1.10 -9.54 -17.23
CA ALA A 63 0.72 -10.66 -18.09
C ALA A 63 1.37 -10.55 -19.49
N ARG A 64 1.36 -9.37 -20.10
CA ARG A 64 2.02 -9.12 -21.40
C ARG A 64 3.51 -9.39 -21.36
N HIS A 65 4.16 -9.12 -20.23
CA HIS A 65 5.59 -9.35 -20.01
C HIS A 65 5.91 -10.75 -19.46
N ARG A 66 4.91 -11.66 -19.38
CA ARG A 66 5.06 -13.03 -18.87
C ARG A 66 5.62 -13.10 -17.45
N ILE A 67 5.33 -12.09 -16.62
CA ILE A 67 5.70 -12.07 -15.21
C ILE A 67 4.61 -12.78 -14.42
N LEU A 68 4.99 -13.75 -13.58
CA LEU A 68 4.03 -14.46 -12.72
C LEU A 68 3.44 -13.49 -11.70
N ALA A 69 2.14 -13.22 -11.80
CA ALA A 69 1.43 -12.32 -10.91
C ALA A 69 -0.05 -12.73 -10.76
N ASN A 70 -0.57 -12.63 -9.54
CA ASN A 70 -1.96 -12.90 -9.21
C ASN A 70 -2.55 -11.73 -8.43
N ARG A 71 -3.84 -11.45 -8.68
CA ARG A 71 -4.59 -10.50 -7.86
C ARG A 71 -4.87 -11.10 -6.47
N ASN A 72 -4.57 -10.36 -5.42
CA ASN A 72 -4.91 -10.70 -4.05
C ASN A 72 -6.29 -10.14 -3.69
N ASN A 73 -7.32 -10.96 -3.79
CA ASN A 73 -8.65 -10.61 -3.28
C ASN A 73 -8.72 -10.96 -1.80
N VAL A 74 -8.96 -9.95 -0.96
CA VAL A 74 -9.11 -10.10 0.49
C VAL A 74 -10.57 -9.91 0.87
N GLY A 75 -11.12 -10.85 1.61
CA GLY A 75 -12.51 -10.77 2.07
C GLY A 75 -12.78 -11.67 3.26
N CYS A 76 -13.95 -11.45 3.86
CA CYS A 76 -14.47 -12.31 4.90
C CYS A 76 -16.00 -12.40 4.78
N GLY A 77 -16.56 -13.56 5.09
CA GLY A 77 -18.00 -13.77 5.01
C GLY A 77 -18.43 -15.12 5.57
N MET A 78 -19.73 -15.28 5.74
CA MET A 78 -20.33 -16.56 6.10
C MET A 78 -20.34 -17.48 4.88
N VAL A 79 -19.94 -18.74 5.05
CA VAL A 79 -20.09 -19.78 4.04
C VAL A 79 -20.98 -20.87 4.62
N GLY A 80 -22.19 -21.01 4.06
CA GLY A 80 -23.22 -21.90 4.59
C GLY A 80 -23.69 -21.52 6.00
N GLU A 81 -24.23 -22.50 6.72
CA GLU A 81 -24.77 -22.32 8.08
C GLU A 81 -23.68 -22.32 9.18
N SER A 82 -22.46 -22.79 8.88
CA SER A 82 -21.53 -23.25 9.91
C SER A 82 -20.17 -22.57 9.97
N GLY A 83 -19.93 -21.43 9.30
CA GLY A 83 -18.68 -20.72 9.55
C GLY A 83 -18.51 -19.34 8.93
N PHE A 84 -17.83 -18.47 9.68
CA PHE A 84 -17.25 -17.22 9.19
C PHE A 84 -15.83 -17.49 8.69
N TYR A 85 -15.59 -17.25 7.41
CA TYR A 85 -14.30 -17.49 6.76
C TYR A 85 -13.66 -16.18 6.34
N SER A 86 -12.33 -16.15 6.36
CA SER A 86 -11.53 -15.08 5.78
C SER A 86 -10.57 -15.66 4.74
N TYR A 87 -10.40 -14.96 3.62
CA TYR A 87 -9.49 -15.35 2.55
C TYR A 87 -8.61 -14.17 2.11
N GLY A 88 -7.53 -14.51 1.39
CA GLY A 88 -6.53 -13.55 0.95
C GLY A 88 -5.58 -13.11 2.07
N ILE A 89 -4.60 -12.28 1.70
CA ILE A 89 -3.59 -11.78 2.64
C ILE A 89 -3.99 -10.39 3.12
N ILE A 90 -4.45 -10.29 4.37
CA ILE A 90 -4.81 -9.00 4.98
C ILE A 90 -3.59 -8.07 5.01
N GLY A 91 -3.71 -6.92 4.33
CA GLY A 91 -2.62 -5.94 4.21
C GLY A 91 -1.53 -6.33 3.22
N GLY A 92 -1.67 -7.47 2.53
CA GLY A 92 -0.93 -7.79 1.31
C GLY A 92 -1.17 -6.74 0.24
N GLY A 93 -0.23 -6.58 -0.69
CA GLY A 93 -0.47 -5.80 -1.90
C GLY A 93 -1.65 -6.36 -2.70
N ASP A 94 -2.25 -5.53 -3.55
CA ASP A 94 -3.35 -5.91 -4.45
C ASP A 94 -2.90 -6.91 -5.52
N VAL A 95 -1.62 -6.91 -5.88
CA VAL A 95 -0.98 -7.91 -6.75
C VAL A 95 0.18 -8.56 -6.03
N ILE A 96 0.29 -9.88 -6.14
CA ILE A 96 1.37 -10.69 -5.57
C ILE A 96 1.97 -11.51 -6.69
N GLY A 97 3.29 -11.53 -6.80
CA GLY A 97 3.97 -12.22 -7.89
C GLY A 97 5.41 -12.60 -7.59
N CYS A 98 6.05 -13.15 -8.61
CA CYS A 98 7.43 -13.58 -8.58
C CYS A 98 8.12 -13.15 -9.88
N LEU A 99 9.30 -12.54 -9.76
CA LEU A 99 10.15 -12.19 -10.89
C LEU A 99 10.84 -13.42 -11.47
N PRO A 100 11.36 -13.37 -12.72
CA PRO A 100 12.06 -14.51 -13.35
C PRO A 100 13.26 -15.04 -12.55
N ASN A 101 13.90 -14.18 -11.76
CA ASN A 101 15.01 -14.54 -10.86
C ASN A 101 14.56 -15.20 -9.53
N GLY A 102 13.26 -15.48 -9.37
CA GLY A 102 12.69 -16.08 -8.16
C GLY A 102 12.38 -15.08 -7.04
N GLN A 103 12.57 -13.78 -7.26
CA GLN A 103 12.32 -12.77 -6.24
C GLN A 103 10.82 -12.46 -6.10
N HIS A 104 10.30 -12.60 -4.88
CA HIS A 104 8.92 -12.23 -4.53
C HIS A 104 8.70 -10.73 -4.67
N PHE A 105 7.55 -10.34 -5.22
CA PHE A 105 7.12 -8.94 -5.22
C PHE A 105 5.63 -8.78 -4.88
N GLU A 106 5.29 -7.59 -4.36
CA GLU A 106 3.92 -7.14 -4.19
C GLU A 106 3.74 -5.71 -4.70
N ILE A 107 2.58 -5.46 -5.29
CA ILE A 107 2.15 -4.13 -5.74
C ILE A 107 0.88 -3.76 -4.99
N GLU A 108 0.90 -2.61 -4.33
CA GLU A 108 -0.27 -1.95 -3.76
C GLU A 108 -0.69 -0.82 -4.70
N CYS A 109 -1.88 -0.93 -5.28
CA CYS A 109 -2.43 0.06 -6.20
C CYS A 109 -3.10 1.18 -5.42
N LYS A 110 -2.91 2.42 -5.87
CA LYS A 110 -3.61 3.60 -5.37
C LYS A 110 -4.11 4.40 -6.57
N ARG A 111 -5.01 5.36 -6.31
CA ARG A 111 -5.51 6.27 -7.36
C ARG A 111 -4.35 7.11 -7.91
N GLY A 112 -4.47 7.55 -9.17
CA GLY A 112 -3.45 8.39 -9.83
C GLY A 112 -3.09 9.65 -9.05
N LYS A 113 -4.09 10.30 -8.45
CA LYS A 113 -3.88 11.47 -7.56
C LYS A 113 -3.26 11.17 -6.19
N GLY A 114 -2.82 9.95 -5.94
CA GLY A 114 -2.33 9.50 -4.64
C GLY A 114 -3.41 8.86 -3.77
N GLY A 115 -3.00 8.47 -2.58
CA GLY A 115 -3.86 7.79 -1.62
C GLY A 115 -3.23 7.76 -0.24
N ARG A 116 -3.61 6.75 0.56
CA ARG A 116 -2.99 6.53 1.86
C ARG A 116 -2.61 5.06 2.01
N LEU A 117 -1.44 4.82 2.57
CA LEU A 117 -0.97 3.48 2.92
C LEU A 117 -1.31 3.21 4.38
N SER A 118 -2.16 2.22 4.64
CA SER A 118 -2.60 1.87 5.99
C SER A 118 -1.47 1.29 6.84
N LEU A 119 -1.61 1.28 8.17
CA LEU A 119 -0.61 0.67 9.06
C LEU A 119 -0.35 -0.82 8.76
N ARG A 120 -1.38 -1.56 8.32
CA ARG A 120 -1.25 -2.99 7.98
C ARG A 120 -0.41 -3.17 6.71
N GLN A 121 -0.67 -2.36 5.69
CA GLN A 121 0.12 -2.35 4.45
C GLN A 121 1.55 -1.87 4.70
N GLN A 122 1.75 -0.84 5.54
CA GLN A 122 3.08 -0.42 5.97
C GLN A 122 3.85 -1.55 6.66
N LYS A 123 3.18 -2.33 7.53
CA LYS A 123 3.79 -3.50 8.16
C LYS A 123 4.15 -4.56 7.12
N ARG A 124 3.25 -4.89 6.19
CA ARG A 124 3.51 -5.85 5.10
C ARG A 124 4.70 -5.41 4.25
N MET A 125 4.73 -4.15 3.82
CA MET A 125 5.84 -3.57 3.06
C MET A 125 7.19 -3.77 3.78
N ARG A 126 7.24 -3.50 5.10
CA ARG A 126 8.45 -3.74 5.89
C ARG A 126 8.82 -5.23 5.96
N ASP A 127 7.84 -6.08 6.21
CA ASP A 127 8.04 -7.53 6.32
C ASP A 127 8.55 -8.12 4.99
N ILE A 128 7.99 -7.72 3.84
CA ILE A 128 8.44 -8.15 2.51
C ILE A 128 9.86 -7.68 2.22
N ARG A 129 10.16 -6.40 2.43
CA ARG A 129 11.51 -5.85 2.19
C ARG A 129 12.57 -6.47 3.10
N LYS A 130 12.22 -6.78 4.35
CA LYS A 130 13.12 -7.47 5.28
C LYS A 130 13.50 -8.88 4.80
N ASN A 131 12.65 -9.51 3.99
CA ASN A 131 12.86 -10.85 3.43
C ASN A 131 13.30 -10.80 1.95
N ASN A 132 14.03 -9.74 1.55
CA ASN A 132 14.55 -9.53 0.20
C ASN A 132 13.48 -9.48 -0.91
N GLY A 133 12.21 -9.33 -0.55
CA GLY A 133 11.13 -9.13 -1.51
C GLY A 133 10.97 -7.66 -1.87
N ILE A 134 10.27 -7.42 -2.97
CA ILE A 134 9.99 -6.09 -3.49
C ILE A 134 8.55 -5.69 -3.11
N TYR A 135 8.37 -4.44 -2.68
CA TYR A 135 7.03 -3.90 -2.42
C TYR A 135 6.95 -2.49 -2.98
N TYR A 136 6.07 -2.29 -3.97
CA TYR A 136 5.83 -0.99 -4.59
C TYR A 136 4.40 -0.52 -4.37
N VAL A 137 4.25 0.78 -4.18
CA VAL A 137 2.95 1.46 -4.24
C VAL A 137 2.89 2.10 -5.62
N ILE A 138 1.88 1.75 -6.41
CA ILE A 138 1.74 2.16 -7.80
C ILE A 138 0.47 2.98 -7.99
N HIS A 139 0.60 4.10 -8.70
CA HIS A 139 -0.49 5.04 -8.99
C HIS A 139 -0.84 5.09 -10.49
N GLY A 140 -0.11 4.36 -11.33
CA GLY A 140 -0.35 4.30 -12.77
C GLY A 140 0.72 3.47 -13.48
N LEU A 141 0.46 3.17 -14.76
CA LEU A 141 1.31 2.27 -15.55
C LEU A 141 2.75 2.78 -15.72
N ALA A 142 2.93 4.08 -15.96
CA ALA A 142 4.26 4.68 -16.13
C ALA A 142 5.15 4.48 -14.89
N GLU A 143 4.55 4.48 -13.69
CA GLU A 143 5.27 4.22 -12.44
C GLU A 143 5.67 2.74 -12.31
N LEU A 144 4.80 1.82 -12.72
CA LEU A 144 5.14 0.40 -12.75
C LEU A 144 6.34 0.14 -13.68
N GLU A 145 6.28 0.68 -14.91
CA GLU A 145 7.34 0.56 -15.90
C GLU A 145 8.66 1.13 -15.39
N TYR A 146 8.62 2.29 -14.73
CA TYR A 146 9.79 2.91 -14.13
C TYR A 146 10.51 1.97 -13.15
N TYR A 147 9.77 1.31 -12.26
CA TYR A 147 10.35 0.38 -11.28
C TYR A 147 10.80 -0.94 -11.90
N PHE A 148 10.04 -1.49 -12.86
CA PHE A 148 10.31 -2.82 -13.42
C PHE A 148 11.35 -2.81 -14.54
N ARG A 149 11.65 -1.66 -15.15
CA ARG A 149 12.66 -1.53 -16.20
C ARG A 149 14.03 -2.11 -15.83
N GLU A 150 14.46 -1.92 -14.58
CA GLU A 150 15.75 -2.44 -14.10
C GLU A 150 15.68 -3.90 -13.63
N LEU A 151 14.48 -4.42 -13.37
CA LEU A 151 14.24 -5.77 -12.85
C LEU A 151 14.06 -6.81 -13.96
N LEU A 152 13.89 -6.38 -15.20
CA LEU A 152 13.68 -7.21 -16.38
C LEU A 152 14.88 -7.26 -17.33
N LYS A 153 16.03 -6.75 -16.89
CA LYS A 153 17.32 -6.98 -17.56
C LYS A 153 17.87 -8.33 -17.12
#